data_AF-A0A2T0BEV3-F1
#
_entry.id   AF-A0A2T0BEV3-F1
#
_cell.length_a   1.000
_cell.length_b   1.000
_cell.length_c   1.000
_cell.angle_alpha   90.00
_cell.angle_beta   90.00
_cell.angle_gamma   90.00
#
_symmetry.space_group_name_H-M   'P 1'
#
loop_
_entity.id
_entity.type
_entity.pdbx_description
1 polymer ?
#
loop_
_entity_poly.entity_id
_entity_poly.type
_entity_poly.pdbx_seq_one_letter_code
_entity_poly.pdbx_strand_id
1 'polypeptide(L)' 'MPYINSTLTVKMTDEKKELIKSRLGEIITEIPGKSEEWLMVGFKDGHELFFRGEKNKRLLL' A
#
# COMPACT_ATOMS: atom_id res chain seq x y z
N MET A 1 3.51 -7.58 -15.04
CA MET A 1 4.17 -6.89 -13.93
C MET A 1 3.10 -6.16 -13.14
N PRO A 2 2.49 -6.78 -12.12
CA PRO A 2 1.48 -6.13 -11.30
C PRO A 2 2.04 -4.86 -10.65
N TYR A 3 1.23 -3.79 -10.66
CA TYR A 3 1.57 -2.55 -9.99
C TYR A 3 0.50 -2.20 -8.97
N ILE A 4 0.91 -2.00 -7.72
CA ILE A 4 0.02 -1.63 -6.61
C ILE A 4 0.51 -0.30 -6.03
N ASN A 5 -0.30 0.75 -6.14
CA ASN A 5 -0.02 2.06 -5.55
C ASN A 5 -0.88 2.29 -4.30
N SER A 6 -0.23 2.52 -3.16
CA SER A 6 -0.86 2.83 -1.89
C SER A 6 -0.77 4.32 -1.60
N THR A 7 -1.91 5.01 -1.57
CA THR A 7 -2.01 6.40 -1.10
C THR A 7 -2.55 6.42 0.32
N LEU A 8 -1.79 6.98 1.26
CA LEU A 8 -1.99 6.84 2.70
C LEU A 8 -1.96 8.19 3.40
N THR A 9 -2.78 8.35 4.44
CA THR A 9 -2.76 9.56 5.29
C THR A 9 -1.70 9.50 6.39
N VAL A 10 -1.24 8.31 6.74
CA VAL A 10 -0.24 8.08 7.78
C VAL A 10 1.15 8.02 7.14
N LYS A 11 2.15 8.70 7.73
CA LYS A 11 3.55 8.57 7.34
C LYS A 11 4.09 7.18 7.69
N MET A 12 4.85 6.59 6.78
CA MET A 12 5.33 5.21 6.88
C MET A 12 6.84 5.16 7.08
N THR A 13 7.29 4.29 7.99
CA THR A 13 8.71 3.92 8.09
C THR A 13 9.07 2.94 6.99
N ASP A 14 10.35 2.83 6.66
CA ASP A 14 10.82 1.91 5.61
C ASP A 14 10.56 0.45 5.98
N GLU A 15 10.71 0.08 7.26
CA GLU A 15 10.36 -1.25 7.79
C GLU A 15 8.90 -1.62 7.52
N LYS A 16 7.96 -0.68 7.71
CA LYS A 16 6.54 -0.94 7.44
C LYS A 16 6.25 -1.04 5.95
N LYS A 17 6.93 -0.25 5.12
CA LYS A 17 6.81 -0.35 3.65
C LYS A 17 7.30 -1.72 3.18
N GLU A 18 8.42 -2.19 3.72
CA GLU A 18 8.99 -3.49 3.39
C GLU A 18 8.04 -4.63 3.80
N LEU A 19 7.50 -4.58 5.02
CA LEU A 19 6.50 -5.55 5.48
C LEU A 19 5.26 -5.58 4.58
N ILE A 20 4.69 -4.42 4.22
CA ILE A 20 3.51 -4.37 3.35
C ILE A 20 3.84 -4.88 1.94
N LYS A 21 4.99 -4.50 1.38
CA LYS A 21 5.45 -5.01 0.08
C LYS A 21 5.50 -6.54 0.08
N SER A 22 6.07 -7.16 1.11
CA SER A 22 6.13 -8.63 1.20
C SER A 22 4.75 -9.27 1.31
N ARG A 23 3.84 -8.69 2.09
CA ARG A 23 2.46 -9.19 2.21
C ARG A 23 1.68 -9.05 0.90
N LEU A 24 1.89 -7.97 0.16
CA LEU A 24 1.33 -7.83 -1.19
C LEU A 24 1.97 -8.85 -2.16
N GLY A 25 3.27 -9.11 -2.02
CA GLY A 25 4.00 -10.15 -2.74
C GLY A 25 3.39 -11.54 -2.55
N GLU A 26 3.01 -11.88 -1.32
CA GLU A 26 2.28 -13.12 -0.99
C GLU A 26 0.90 -13.15 -1.66
N ILE A 27 0.12 -12.07 -1.57
CA ILE A 27 -1.24 -12.01 -2.12
C ILE A 27 -1.24 -12.19 -3.65
N ILE A 28 -0.28 -11.59 -4.35
CA ILE A 28 -0.25 -11.67 -5.82
C ILE A 28 0.12 -13.07 -6.35
N THR A 29 0.60 -13.96 -5.47
CA THR A 29 0.82 -15.37 -5.82
C THR A 29 -0.50 -16.08 -6.07
N GLU A 30 -1.57 -15.67 -5.41
CA GLU A 30 -2.92 -16.22 -5.64
C GLU A 30 -3.57 -15.56 -6.86
N ILE A 31 -3.49 -14.23 -6.96
CA ILE A 31 -4.05 -13.46 -8.08
C ILE A 31 -3.14 -12.27 -8.39
N PRO A 32 -2.43 -12.23 -9.54
CA PRO A 32 -2.64 -13.01 -10.77
C PRO A 32 -1.70 -14.22 -10.94
N GLY A 33 -1.17 -14.82 -9.88
CA GLY A 33 -0.27 -15.99 -10.02
C GLY A 33 1.19 -15.62 -10.27
N LYS A 34 1.68 -14.52 -9.69
CA LYS A 34 3.05 -14.02 -9.89
C LYS A 34 3.81 -13.95 -8.57
N SER A 35 5.12 -14.17 -8.60
CA SER A 35 5.99 -13.97 -7.45
C SER A 35 6.26 -12.49 -7.19
N GLU A 36 6.71 -12.16 -5.98
CA GLU A 36 7.04 -10.80 -5.54
C GLU A 36 8.05 -10.09 -6.46
N GLU A 37 8.99 -10.82 -7.08
CA GLU A 37 9.97 -10.24 -8.02
C GLU A 37 9.32 -9.50 -9.21
N TRP A 38 8.06 -9.84 -9.52
CA TRP A 38 7.27 -9.20 -10.58
C TRP A 38 6.39 -8.05 -10.08
N LEU A 39 6.33 -7.84 -8.77
CA LEU A 39 5.51 -6.82 -8.12
C LEU A 39 6.25 -5.49 -8.07
N MET A 40 5.63 -4.45 -8.60
CA MET A 40 6.01 -3.07 -8.34
C MET A 40 5.04 -2.47 -7.31
N VAL A 41 5.56 -1.91 -6.22
CA VAL A 41 4.76 -1.24 -5.18
C VAL A 41 5.19 0.21 -5.01
N GLY A 42 4.22 1.12 -5.06
CA GLY A 42 4.41 2.54 -4.77
C GLY A 42 3.73 2.92 -3.46
N PHE A 43 4.40 3.71 -2.62
CA PHE A 43 3.82 4.29 -1.40
C PHE A 43 3.85 5.82 -1.48
N LYS A 44 2.68 6.44 -1.38
CA LYS A 44 2.50 7.89 -1.25
C LYS A 44 1.85 8.15 0.11
N ASP A 45 2.64 8.58 1.07
CA ASP A 45 2.23 8.69 2.47
C ASP A 45 2.13 10.14 2.97
N GLY A 46 1.51 10.34 4.13
CA GLY A 46 1.36 11.66 4.73
C GLY A 46 0.39 12.61 4.02
N HIS A 47 -0.53 12.09 3.21
CA HIS A 47 -1.53 12.92 2.55
C HIS A 47 -2.66 13.36 3.49
N GLU A 48 -3.21 14.53 3.23
CA GLU A 48 -4.48 14.95 3.82
C GLU A 48 -5.62 14.52 2.90
N LEU A 49 -6.37 13.50 3.31
CA LEU A 49 -7.57 13.05 2.60
C LEU A 49 -8.81 13.52 3.35
N PHE A 50 -9.84 13.92 2.60
CA PHE A 50 -11.14 14.29 3.14
C PHE A 50 -12.17 13.29 2.62
N PHE A 51 -13.01 12.78 3.52
CA PHE A 51 -14.10 11.88 3.16
C PHE A 51 -15.40 12.45 3.74
N ARG A 52 -16.42 12.61 2.89
CA ARG A 52 -17.71 13.25 3.25
C ARG A 52 -17.56 14.65 3.86
N GLY A 53 -16.58 15.42 3.39
CA GLY A 53 -16.31 16.79 3.87
C GLY A 53 -15.48 16.86 5.16
N GLU A 54 -15.15 15.73 5.78
CA GLU A 54 -14.36 15.70 7.00
C GLU A 54 -12.93 15.22 6.73
N LYS A 55 -11.96 15.83 7.43
CA LYS A 55 -10.56 15.39 7.36
C LYS A 55 -10.47 13.97 7.91
N ASN A 56 -10.13 13.03 7.03
CA ASN A 56 -10.03 11.63 7.37
C ASN A 56 -8.70 11.38 8.08
N LYS A 57 -8.73 11.35 9.42
CA LYS A 57 -7.52 11.29 10.24
C LYS A 57 -6.94 9.88 10.37
N ARG A 58 -7.69 8.82 10.03
CA ARG A 58 -7.21 7.42 10.18
C ARG A 58 -8.20 6.44 9.55
N LEU A 59 -7.89 5.91 8.37
CA LEU A 59 -8.39 4.59 7.98
C LEU A 59 -7.28 3.59 8.33
N LEU A 60 -7.49 2.77 9.36
CA LEU A 60 -6.83 1.48 9.44
C LEU A 60 -7.71 0.54 8.62
N LEU A 61 -7.28 0.24 7.39
CA LEU A 61 -7.78 -0.93 6.66
C LEU A 61 -7.22 -2.18 7.32
#